data_AF-A0A1G9IKQ0-F1
#
_entry.id   AF-A0A1G9IKQ0-F1
#
_cell.length_a   1.000
_cell.length_b   1.000
_cell.length_c   1.000
_cell.angle_alpha   90.00
_cell.angle_beta   90.00
_cell.angle_gamma   90.00
#
_symmetry.space_group_name_H-M   'P 1'
#
loop_
_entity.id
_entity.type
_entity.pdbx_description
1 polymer ?
#
loop_
_entity_poly.entity_id
_entity_poly.type
_entity_poly.pdbx_seq_one_letter_code
_entity_poly.pdbx_strand_id
1 'polypeptide(L)'
;MNDKTVKRRAELASAGARENLYLLLVRAFPILCPGEKLARAPYLEAMCYALQRVATGDCQRLMISIAPRHLKSICGSVLLPAFVLGRDPSQKVVVVSYGSDLAREHADLFRRLVTSEPYQRLFPKMRLHAKHNRIEHMKTTAGGGRRSVSHGGSITGFGANLIIIDDLGKPSEMRHESYRQELRDYFDHTLFSRLNDKRRDRIVSIQQRLHPDDFSAYLLEKERFEHLCLPSIAELPEEIPLYSGKVLIRRPGDLLNPEREPQDVLDQIRADIGRSAFQAQYQQNPSESESEFLAMEDLHLVDALPDNEKFVRRVQSWDTAAKDGPRCDYSVGLTFGWHCEEDRWYLLDVIRRRMDYTELKATIRRERKRWYVDRVLIEASAMGNALLQEFRRETNGVYLPVNVVTSKLDRFIPHTDWIKSGKLVIPTDKPWFDSFRRELLAFPDVGHDDQVDALTQFAEYMRRSQGAYLDTDPATGRRIGNYHAERPRREDRMRF
;
A
#
# COMPACT_ATOMS: atom_id res chain seq x y z
N MET A 1 3.41 42.69 -28.13
CA MET A 1 2.50 42.16 -27.09
C MET A 1 2.29 43.25 -26.04
N ASN A 2 1.04 43.59 -25.73
CA ASN A 2 0.68 44.77 -24.93
C ASN A 2 1.04 44.58 -23.44
N ASP A 3 1.70 45.56 -22.82
CA ASP A 3 2.28 45.51 -21.46
C ASP A 3 1.25 45.13 -20.36
N LYS A 4 0.01 45.60 -20.51
CA LYS A 4 -1.14 45.21 -19.67
C LYS A 4 -1.46 43.71 -19.70
N THR A 5 -1.23 43.04 -20.84
CA THR A 5 -1.49 41.60 -21.00
C THR A 5 -0.41 40.77 -20.30
N VAL A 6 0.84 41.24 -20.35
CA VAL A 6 1.98 40.61 -19.64
C VAL A 6 1.78 40.72 -18.14
N LYS A 7 1.41 41.91 -17.64
CA LYS A 7 1.13 42.15 -16.21
C LYS A 7 -0.02 41.28 -15.69
N ARG A 8 -1.15 41.21 -16.41
CA ARG A 8 -2.30 40.37 -16.04
C ARG A 8 -1.95 38.88 -16.00
N ARG A 9 -1.13 38.39 -16.95
CA ARG A 9 -0.65 37.00 -16.94
C ARG A 9 0.26 36.71 -15.74
N ALA A 10 1.15 37.64 -15.37
CA ALA A 10 2.02 37.51 -14.22
C ALA A 10 1.25 37.50 -12.88
N GLU A 11 0.19 38.30 -12.78
CA GLU A 11 -0.72 38.32 -11.62
C GLU A 11 -1.49 37.00 -11.49
N LEU A 12 -2.07 36.50 -12.58
CA LEU A 12 -2.77 35.21 -12.61
C LEU A 12 -1.84 34.03 -12.26
N ALA A 13 -0.62 34.01 -12.82
CA ALA A 13 0.39 33.00 -12.48
C ALA A 13 0.81 33.06 -11.00
N SER A 14 0.83 34.26 -10.41
CA SER A 14 1.15 34.45 -8.99
C SER A 14 0.00 34.04 -8.07
N ALA A 15 -1.25 34.31 -8.46
CA ALA A 15 -2.43 33.80 -7.74
C ALA A 15 -2.50 32.27 -7.80
N GLY A 16 -2.25 31.67 -8.96
CA GLY A 16 -2.21 30.22 -9.14
C GLY A 16 -1.17 29.55 -8.23
N ALA A 17 0.06 30.08 -8.15
CA ALA A 17 1.11 29.51 -7.29
C ALA A 17 0.83 29.64 -5.78
N ARG A 18 -0.14 30.47 -5.35
CA ARG A 18 -0.57 30.53 -3.94
C ARG A 18 -1.56 29.44 -3.57
N GLU A 19 -2.35 28.98 -4.55
CA GLU A 19 -3.45 28.02 -4.37
C GLU A 19 -3.12 26.63 -4.92
N ASN A 20 -2.05 26.48 -5.70
CA ASN A 20 -1.65 25.23 -6.34
C ASN A 20 -0.17 24.91 -6.06
N LEU A 21 0.06 23.81 -5.35
CA LEU A 21 1.38 23.34 -4.93
C LEU A 21 2.27 22.97 -6.12
N TYR A 22 1.72 22.37 -7.19
CA TYR A 22 2.48 22.08 -8.40
C TYR A 22 2.94 23.36 -9.12
N LEU A 23 2.09 24.38 -9.20
CA LEU A 23 2.50 25.69 -9.73
C LEU A 23 3.54 26.38 -8.84
N LEU A 24 3.47 26.19 -7.52
CA LEU A 24 4.53 26.63 -6.62
C LEU A 24 5.84 25.86 -6.88
N LEU A 25 5.79 24.54 -7.11
CA LEU A 25 6.96 23.73 -7.48
C LEU A 25 7.63 24.31 -8.74
N VAL A 26 6.88 24.51 -9.82
CA VAL A 26 7.39 25.07 -11.08
C VAL A 26 8.14 26.38 -10.85
N ARG A 27 7.63 27.24 -9.97
CA ARG A 27 8.23 28.55 -9.67
C ARG A 27 9.38 28.48 -8.68
N ALA A 28 9.35 27.54 -7.74
CA ALA A 28 10.39 27.32 -6.74
C ALA A 28 11.58 26.54 -7.31
N PHE A 29 11.37 25.71 -8.33
CA PHE A 29 12.38 24.78 -8.83
C PHE A 29 13.71 25.46 -9.24
N PRO A 30 13.73 26.58 -9.98
CA PRO A 30 15.00 27.24 -10.33
C PRO A 30 15.77 27.80 -9.12
N ILE A 31 15.09 28.02 -7.99
CA ILE A 31 15.69 28.48 -6.73
C ILE A 31 16.30 27.29 -5.98
N LEU A 32 15.58 26.16 -5.97
CA LEU A 32 15.96 24.95 -5.24
C LEU A 32 17.04 24.14 -5.97
N CYS A 33 16.90 23.99 -7.29
CA CYS A 33 17.75 23.20 -8.17
C CYS A 33 18.31 24.10 -9.29
N PRO A 34 19.23 25.03 -8.96
CA PRO A 34 19.78 25.97 -9.95
C PRO A 34 20.55 25.23 -11.05
N GLY A 35 20.26 25.55 -12.30
CA GLY A 35 20.89 24.90 -13.47
C GLY A 35 20.15 23.68 -14.00
N GLU A 36 19.16 23.18 -13.27
CA GLU A 36 18.32 22.06 -13.71
C GLU A 36 17.00 22.54 -14.31
N LYS A 37 16.39 21.70 -15.15
CA LYS A 37 15.04 21.90 -15.67
C LYS A 37 14.08 20.93 -14.99
N LEU A 38 12.95 21.43 -14.53
CA LEU A 38 11.89 20.58 -13.98
C LEU A 38 11.34 19.67 -15.09
N ALA A 39 11.37 18.36 -14.85
CA ALA A 39 10.80 17.38 -15.77
C ALA A 39 9.29 17.62 -15.95
N ARG A 40 8.78 17.43 -17.17
CA ARG A 40 7.34 17.55 -17.47
C ARG A 40 6.63 16.22 -17.24
N ALA A 41 6.83 15.65 -16.06
CA ALA A 41 6.33 14.33 -15.72
C ALA A 41 5.00 14.43 -14.94
N PRO A 42 3.90 13.80 -15.41
CA PRO A 42 2.59 13.87 -14.76
C PRO A 42 2.58 13.41 -13.30
N TYR A 43 3.46 12.47 -12.92
CA TYR A 43 3.56 12.00 -11.53
C TYR A 43 3.94 13.12 -10.54
N LEU A 44 4.66 14.17 -10.99
CA LEU A 44 4.98 15.32 -10.14
C LEU A 44 3.73 16.13 -9.80
N GLU A 45 2.81 16.25 -10.76
CA GLU A 45 1.51 16.86 -10.54
C GLU A 45 0.67 16.02 -9.58
N ALA A 46 0.63 14.69 -9.77
CA ALA A 46 -0.06 13.77 -8.87
C ALA A 46 0.47 13.85 -7.42
N MET A 47 1.79 13.80 -7.24
CA MET A 47 2.42 13.90 -5.93
C MET A 47 2.13 15.26 -5.28
N CYS A 48 2.22 16.36 -6.04
CA CYS A 48 1.85 17.69 -5.52
C CYS A 48 0.36 17.78 -5.17
N TYR A 49 -0.53 17.16 -5.95
CA TYR A 49 -1.96 17.14 -5.66
C TYR A 49 -2.26 16.39 -4.35
N ALA A 50 -1.68 15.21 -4.16
CA ALA A 50 -1.83 14.45 -2.92
C ALA A 50 -1.29 15.22 -1.70
N LEU A 51 -0.08 15.81 -1.81
CA LEU A 51 0.49 16.65 -0.74
C LEU A 51 -0.36 17.90 -0.47
N GLN A 52 -0.96 18.50 -1.50
CA GLN A 52 -1.84 19.66 -1.34
C GLN A 52 -3.12 19.31 -0.60
N ARG A 53 -3.74 18.14 -0.86
CA ARG A 53 -4.90 17.67 -0.10
C ARG A 53 -4.60 17.58 1.39
N VAL A 54 -3.35 17.26 1.75
CA VAL A 54 -2.91 17.36 3.14
C VAL A 54 -2.83 18.81 3.59
N ALA A 55 -2.20 19.69 2.81
CA ALA A 55 -2.10 21.12 3.15
C ALA A 55 -3.47 21.78 3.39
N THR A 56 -4.50 21.41 2.61
CA THR A 56 -5.88 21.92 2.72
C THR A 56 -6.71 21.22 3.80
N GLY A 57 -6.28 20.05 4.27
CA GLY A 57 -6.96 19.27 5.29
C GLY A 57 -7.97 18.25 4.77
N ASP A 58 -8.01 18.03 3.45
CA ASP A 58 -8.84 17.00 2.79
C ASP A 58 -8.28 15.58 2.99
N CYS A 59 -7.01 15.46 3.40
CA CYS A 59 -6.36 14.21 3.77
C CYS A 59 -5.53 14.43 5.04
N GLN A 60 -5.85 13.71 6.13
CA GLN A 60 -5.12 13.87 7.40
C GLN A 60 -3.91 12.94 7.52
N ARG A 61 -3.89 11.84 6.77
CA ARG A 61 -2.86 10.80 6.86
C ARG A 61 -2.54 10.32 5.45
N LEU A 62 -1.39 10.73 4.95
CA LEU A 62 -0.94 10.39 3.60
C LEU A 62 0.38 9.64 3.67
N MET A 63 0.47 8.54 2.93
CA MET A 63 1.71 7.84 2.64
C MET A 63 1.98 7.93 1.13
N ILE A 64 3.21 8.29 0.76
CA ILE A 64 3.67 8.30 -0.63
C ILE A 64 4.87 7.37 -0.73
N SER A 65 4.79 6.38 -1.63
CA SER A 65 5.90 5.50 -1.97
C SER A 65 6.37 5.79 -3.38
N ILE A 66 7.63 6.21 -3.54
CA ILE A 66 8.22 6.54 -4.84
C ILE A 66 9.74 6.33 -4.82
N ALA A 67 10.28 5.98 -5.98
CA ALA A 67 11.70 5.71 -6.17
C ALA A 67 12.62 6.89 -5.82
N PRO A 68 13.91 6.62 -5.51
CA PRO A 68 14.90 7.67 -5.29
C PRO A 68 14.96 8.69 -6.43
N ARG A 69 15.42 9.92 -6.14
CA ARG A 69 15.65 10.98 -7.13
C ARG A 69 14.42 11.43 -7.95
N HIS A 70 13.22 11.18 -7.45
CA HIS A 70 11.96 11.65 -8.07
C HIS A 70 11.39 12.94 -7.44
N LEU A 71 12.24 13.79 -6.84
CA LEU A 71 11.87 15.04 -6.14
C LEU A 71 10.96 14.87 -4.92
N LYS A 72 10.85 13.65 -4.38
CA LYS A 72 10.00 13.32 -3.23
C LYS A 72 10.30 14.22 -2.02
N SER A 73 11.57 14.35 -1.64
CA SER A 73 11.99 15.16 -0.50
C SER A 73 11.90 16.66 -0.77
N ILE A 74 12.11 17.11 -2.02
CA ILE A 74 11.87 18.51 -2.40
C ILE A 74 10.38 18.84 -2.24
N CYS A 75 9.48 17.99 -2.73
CA CYS A 75 8.05 18.24 -2.67
C CYS A 75 7.51 18.11 -1.24
N GLY A 76 7.89 17.06 -0.53
CA GLY A 76 7.42 16.77 0.84
C GLY A 76 8.13 17.59 1.91
N SER A 77 9.46 17.59 1.95
CA SER A 77 10.24 18.19 3.05
C SER A 77 10.59 19.66 2.85
N VAL A 78 10.48 20.22 1.64
CA VAL A 78 10.81 21.63 1.38
C VAL A 78 9.58 22.42 0.97
N LEU A 79 8.93 21.99 -0.11
CA LEU A 79 7.86 22.73 -0.75
C LEU A 79 6.56 22.70 0.06
N LEU A 80 6.14 21.55 0.58
CA LEU A 80 4.90 21.43 1.38
C LEU A 80 4.94 22.30 2.66
N PRO A 81 6.01 22.28 3.49
CA PRO A 81 6.14 23.22 4.61
C PRO A 81 6.09 24.68 4.17
N ALA A 82 6.73 25.02 3.05
CA ALA A 82 6.72 26.38 2.52
C ALA A 82 5.29 26.77 2.11
N PHE A 83 4.58 25.91 1.39
CA PHE A 83 3.19 26.17 1.01
C PHE A 83 2.27 26.35 2.22
N VAL A 84 2.36 25.47 3.22
CA VAL A 84 1.55 25.54 4.45
C VAL A 84 1.84 26.83 5.22
N LEU A 85 3.11 27.12 5.49
CA LEU A 85 3.51 28.34 6.23
C LEU A 85 3.31 29.62 5.41
N GLY A 86 3.34 29.53 4.09
CA GLY A 86 3.02 30.62 3.18
C GLY A 86 1.57 31.08 3.31
N ARG A 87 0.65 30.11 3.43
CA ARG A 87 -0.79 30.34 3.60
C ARG A 87 -1.15 30.73 5.03
N ASP A 88 -0.58 30.03 6.01
CA ASP A 88 -0.77 30.30 7.43
C ASP A 88 0.56 30.22 8.18
N PRO A 89 1.24 31.37 8.38
CA PRO A 89 2.50 31.42 9.10
C PRO A 89 2.40 31.05 10.59
N SER A 90 1.21 30.88 11.17
CA SER A 90 1.04 30.47 12.57
C SER A 90 1.14 28.96 12.80
N GLN A 91 1.07 28.17 11.72
CA GLN A 91 1.17 26.71 11.77
C GLN A 91 2.54 26.24 12.25
N LYS A 92 2.58 25.08 12.91
CA LYS A 92 3.80 24.42 13.34
C LYS A 92 4.03 23.15 12.52
N VAL A 93 5.17 23.07 11.84
CA VAL A 93 5.55 21.94 10.99
C VAL A 93 6.75 21.22 11.60
N VAL A 94 6.67 19.91 11.77
CA VAL A 94 7.80 19.05 12.13
C VAL A 94 8.19 18.23 10.91
N VAL A 95 9.46 18.24 10.55
CA VAL A 95 10.03 17.42 9.47
C VAL A 95 11.06 16.48 10.06
N VAL A 96 10.88 15.19 9.82
CA VAL A 96 11.68 14.10 10.34
C VAL A 96 12.36 13.40 9.17
N SER A 97 13.66 13.13 9.28
CA SER A 97 14.41 12.31 8.32
C SER A 97 15.35 11.35 9.04
N TYR A 98 15.78 10.26 8.40
CA TYR A 98 16.67 9.28 9.05
C TYR A 98 18.03 9.85 9.47
N GLY A 99 18.53 10.89 8.79
CA GLY A 99 19.87 11.45 8.97
C GLY A 99 19.87 12.94 9.30
N SER A 100 20.76 13.36 10.21
CA SER A 100 20.92 14.77 10.59
C SER A 100 21.33 15.67 9.44
N ASP A 101 22.21 15.18 8.57
CA ASP A 101 22.72 15.95 7.42
C ASP A 101 21.62 16.20 6.40
N LEU A 102 20.82 15.18 6.08
CA LEU A 102 19.68 15.30 5.18
C LEU A 102 18.59 16.24 5.75
N ALA A 103 18.30 16.11 7.05
CA ALA A 103 17.35 17.01 7.73
C ALA A 103 17.82 18.48 7.68
N ARG A 104 19.14 18.71 7.81
CA ARG A 104 19.76 20.03 7.71
C ARG A 104 19.74 20.58 6.29
N GLU A 105 20.04 19.77 5.29
CA GLU A 105 20.01 20.14 3.88
C GLU A 105 18.61 20.59 3.45
N HIS A 106 17.57 19.79 3.74
CA HIS A 106 16.19 20.17 3.45
C HIS A 106 15.74 21.42 4.20
N ALA A 107 16.24 21.63 5.42
CA ALA A 107 15.96 22.85 6.18
C ALA A 107 16.62 24.08 5.56
N ASP A 108 17.84 23.95 5.04
CA ASP A 108 18.53 25.03 4.34
C ASP A 108 17.85 25.38 3.00
N LEU A 109 17.47 24.36 2.21
CA LEU A 109 16.69 24.56 0.99
C LEU A 109 15.36 25.27 1.25
N PHE A 110 14.67 24.89 2.33
CA PHE A 110 13.47 25.59 2.77
C PHE A 110 13.77 27.04 3.13
N ARG A 111 14.83 27.30 3.91
CA ARG A 111 15.22 28.65 4.27
C ARG A 111 15.49 29.48 3.02
N ARG A 112 16.32 28.96 2.11
CA ARG A 112 16.66 29.58 0.82
C ARG A 112 15.41 29.96 0.03
N LEU A 113 14.45 29.03 -0.08
CA LEU A 113 13.18 29.30 -0.75
C LEU A 113 12.39 30.41 -0.04
N VAL A 114 12.14 30.30 1.26
CA VAL A 114 11.25 31.24 1.97
C VAL A 114 11.86 32.62 2.16
N THR A 115 13.18 32.75 2.09
CA THR A 115 13.88 34.04 2.07
C THR A 115 14.07 34.62 0.68
N SER A 116 13.77 33.86 -0.38
CA SER A 116 13.90 34.35 -1.75
C SER A 116 12.86 35.43 -2.05
N GLU A 117 13.24 36.42 -2.85
CA GLU A 117 12.34 37.49 -3.27
C GLU A 117 11.07 36.95 -4.00
N PRO A 118 11.15 35.99 -4.95
CA PRO A 118 9.97 35.47 -5.62
C PRO A 118 8.95 34.85 -4.64
N TYR A 119 9.43 34.12 -3.63
CA TYR A 119 8.58 33.54 -2.60
C TYR A 119 7.99 34.62 -1.67
N GLN A 120 8.78 35.58 -1.22
CA GLN A 120 8.32 36.63 -0.31
C GLN A 120 7.26 37.55 -0.95
N ARG A 121 7.32 37.75 -2.26
CA ARG A 121 6.25 38.42 -3.04
C ARG A 121 4.99 37.56 -3.11
N LEU A 122 5.12 36.24 -3.21
CA LEU A 122 3.98 35.32 -3.17
C LEU A 122 3.35 35.27 -1.77
N PHE A 123 4.13 35.12 -0.70
CA PHE A 123 3.62 34.99 0.66
C PHE A 123 4.16 36.11 1.55
N PRO A 124 3.61 37.35 1.46
CA PRO A 124 4.14 38.50 2.18
C PRO A 124 4.02 38.41 3.70
N LYS A 125 3.05 37.64 4.22
CA LYS A 125 2.85 37.42 5.65
C LYS A 125 3.82 36.40 6.26
N MET A 126 4.38 35.51 5.43
CA MET A 126 5.34 34.51 5.88
C MET A 126 6.72 35.17 5.99
N ARG A 127 7.16 35.41 7.23
CA ARG A 127 8.49 35.96 7.53
C ARG A 127 9.13 35.14 8.65
N LEU A 128 10.41 34.84 8.50
CA LEU A 128 11.20 34.21 9.56
C LEU A 128 11.55 35.23 10.64
N HIS A 129 11.52 34.81 11.90
CA HIS A 129 11.91 35.64 13.03
C HIS A 129 13.43 35.84 13.03
N ALA A 130 13.89 37.10 13.04
CA ALA A 130 15.31 37.44 12.89
C ALA A 130 16.24 36.74 13.91
N LYS A 131 15.81 36.63 15.17
CA LYS A 131 16.60 36.01 16.27
C LYS A 131 16.31 34.52 16.50
N HIS A 132 15.31 33.95 15.82
CA HIS A 132 14.83 32.58 16.08
C HIS A 132 14.70 31.80 14.77
N ASN A 133 15.76 31.81 13.96
CA ASN A 133 15.82 31.17 12.64
C ASN A 133 17.01 30.20 12.48
N ARG A 134 17.34 29.44 13.53
CA ARG A 134 18.36 28.38 13.43
C ARG A 134 17.89 27.33 12.44
N ILE A 135 18.80 26.69 11.71
CA ILE A 135 18.44 25.73 10.64
C ILE A 135 17.52 24.61 11.16
N GLU A 136 17.82 24.04 12.33
CA GLU A 136 16.99 22.98 12.94
C GLU A 136 15.65 23.50 13.50
N HIS A 137 15.52 24.80 13.75
CA HIS A 137 14.32 25.40 14.33
C HIS A 137 14.14 26.85 13.86
N MET A 138 13.29 27.00 12.85
CA MET A 138 12.94 28.28 12.25
C MET A 138 11.54 28.70 12.68
N LYS A 139 11.45 29.78 13.45
CA LYS A 139 10.16 30.38 13.84
C LYS A 139 9.74 31.45 12.85
N THR A 140 8.44 31.55 12.61
CA THR A 140 7.87 32.69 11.89
C THR A 140 7.61 33.86 12.83
N THR A 141 7.39 35.06 12.29
CA THR A 141 6.94 36.23 13.05
C THR A 141 5.51 36.09 13.60
N ALA A 142 4.75 35.07 13.16
CA ALA A 142 3.38 34.80 13.61
C ALA A 142 3.29 33.68 14.67
N GLY A 143 4.43 33.23 15.22
CA GLY A 143 4.48 32.23 16.29
C GLY A 143 4.45 30.76 15.83
N GLY A 144 4.29 30.53 14.53
CA GLY A 144 4.46 29.22 13.90
C GLY A 144 5.93 28.92 13.57
N GLY A 145 6.16 27.96 12.68
CA GLY A 145 7.50 27.63 12.22
C GLY A 145 7.69 26.21 11.76
N ARG A 146 8.95 25.91 11.46
CA ARG A 146 9.45 24.60 11.08
C ARG A 146 10.48 24.12 12.11
N ARG A 147 10.34 22.87 12.54
CA ARG A 147 11.38 22.15 13.28
C ARG A 147 11.83 20.93 12.47
N SER A 148 13.13 20.82 12.25
CA SER A 148 13.75 19.69 11.54
C SER A 148 14.46 18.82 12.56
N VAL A 149 14.21 17.51 12.51
CA VAL A 149 14.75 16.53 13.46
C VAL A 149 15.22 15.28 12.72
N SER A 150 16.28 14.66 13.23
CA SER A 150 16.66 13.32 12.81
C SER A 150 15.94 12.26 13.63
N HIS A 151 15.93 11.03 13.14
CA HIS A 151 15.60 9.86 13.97
C HIS A 151 16.42 9.87 15.27
N GLY A 152 15.77 9.55 16.40
CA GLY A 152 16.35 9.65 17.74
C GLY A 152 16.52 11.08 18.31
N GLY A 153 16.23 12.12 17.52
CA GLY A 153 16.30 13.52 17.96
C GLY A 153 15.16 13.90 18.91
N SER A 154 15.48 14.68 19.95
CA SER A 154 14.48 15.17 20.91
C SER A 154 13.53 16.21 20.31
N ILE A 155 12.23 15.94 20.38
CA ILE A 155 11.13 16.83 19.95
C ILE A 155 10.37 17.42 21.16
N THR A 156 10.97 17.42 22.34
CA THR A 156 10.27 17.87 23.56
C THR A 156 9.79 19.33 23.43
N GLY A 157 8.57 19.58 23.91
CA GLY A 157 7.95 20.91 23.99
C GLY A 157 7.45 21.53 22.69
N PHE A 158 7.61 20.89 21.52
CA PHE A 158 7.12 21.43 20.24
C PHE A 158 5.96 20.58 19.71
N GLY A 159 4.75 21.14 19.75
CA GLY A 159 3.58 20.57 19.10
C GLY A 159 3.55 20.88 17.60
N ALA A 160 2.87 20.05 16.83
CA ALA A 160 2.86 20.11 15.37
C ALA A 160 1.42 20.08 14.81
N ASN A 161 1.15 20.92 13.82
CA ASN A 161 -0.06 20.85 12.99
C ASN A 161 0.11 19.98 11.75
N LEU A 162 1.37 19.75 11.37
CA LEU A 162 1.79 18.89 10.29
C LEU A 162 3.10 18.20 10.69
N ILE A 163 3.12 16.88 10.62
CA ILE A 163 4.33 16.06 10.74
C ILE A 163 4.64 15.49 9.36
N ILE A 164 5.88 15.66 8.91
CA ILE A 164 6.38 15.11 7.65
C ILE A 164 7.50 14.14 7.99
N ILE A 165 7.38 12.92 7.51
CA ILE A 165 8.33 11.83 7.71
C ILE A 165 8.92 11.50 6.33
N ASP A 166 10.16 11.92 6.09
CA ASP A 166 10.85 11.80 4.81
C ASP A 166 12.01 10.84 4.93
N ASP A 167 11.83 9.63 4.38
CA ASP A 167 12.71 8.47 4.54
C ASP A 167 13.12 8.27 6.02
N LEU A 168 12.29 7.59 6.83
CA LEU A 168 12.61 7.41 8.26
C LEU A 168 13.74 6.39 8.51
N GLY A 169 13.86 5.40 7.63
CA GLY A 169 14.76 4.25 7.79
C GLY A 169 16.01 4.33 6.93
N LYS A 170 17.15 3.90 7.49
CA LYS A 170 18.39 3.67 6.75
C LYS A 170 18.33 2.33 6.01
N PRO A 171 18.57 2.27 4.68
CA PRO A 171 18.55 1.01 3.92
C PRO A 171 19.45 -0.08 4.51
N SER A 172 20.67 0.26 4.94
CA SER A 172 21.66 -0.68 5.47
C SER A 172 21.22 -1.37 6.77
N GLU A 173 20.32 -0.74 7.53
CA GLU A 173 19.88 -1.20 8.85
C GLU A 173 18.54 -1.96 8.79
N MET A 174 17.83 -1.93 7.65
CA MET A 174 16.48 -2.49 7.51
C MET A 174 16.39 -4.00 7.72
N ARG A 175 17.50 -4.72 7.58
CA ARG A 175 17.58 -6.16 7.87
C ARG A 175 17.47 -6.49 9.37
N HIS A 176 17.65 -5.51 10.26
CA HIS A 176 17.62 -5.72 11.70
C HIS A 176 16.21 -5.44 12.24
N GLU A 177 15.54 -6.48 12.73
CA GLU A 177 14.19 -6.38 13.31
C GLU A 177 14.12 -5.35 14.45
N SER A 178 15.14 -5.32 15.32
CA SER A 178 15.24 -4.34 16.42
C SER A 178 15.22 -2.90 15.92
N TYR A 179 15.88 -2.61 14.80
CA TYR A 179 15.86 -1.29 14.18
C TYR A 179 14.49 -0.97 13.59
N ARG A 180 13.85 -1.93 12.91
CA ARG A 180 12.47 -1.75 12.40
C ARG A 180 11.50 -1.45 13.55
N GLN A 181 11.63 -2.14 14.69
CA GLN A 181 10.84 -1.89 15.88
C GLN A 181 11.11 -0.49 16.48
N GLU A 182 12.37 -0.07 16.52
CA GLU A 182 12.74 1.28 16.98
C GLU A 182 12.05 2.39 16.15
N LEU A 183 11.96 2.22 14.82
CA LEU A 183 11.24 3.18 13.96
C LEU A 183 9.75 3.27 14.31
N ARG A 184 9.11 2.12 14.58
CA ARG A 184 7.69 2.04 14.97
C ARG A 184 7.45 2.71 16.31
N ASP A 185 8.29 2.41 17.30
CA ASP A 185 8.21 2.97 18.64
C ASP A 185 8.42 4.50 18.61
N TYR A 186 9.37 4.97 17.78
CA TYR A 186 9.58 6.39 17.57
C TYR A 186 8.34 7.08 17.00
N PHE A 187 7.67 6.47 16.03
CA PHE A 187 6.42 7.00 15.51
C PHE A 187 5.31 7.06 16.56
N ASP A 188 5.01 5.94 17.23
CA ASP A 188 3.86 5.85 18.13
C ASP A 188 4.04 6.65 19.42
N HIS A 189 5.23 6.57 20.02
CA HIS A 189 5.47 7.18 21.33
C HIS A 189 6.00 8.62 21.21
N THR A 190 6.79 8.92 20.16
CA THR A 190 7.41 10.24 20.02
C THR A 190 6.66 11.14 19.05
N LEU A 191 6.50 10.73 17.79
CA LEU A 191 5.94 11.60 16.75
C LEU A 191 4.44 11.83 16.92
N PHE A 192 3.66 10.75 17.06
CA PHE A 192 2.21 10.82 17.12
C PHE A 192 1.70 11.67 18.31
N SER A 193 2.45 11.66 19.42
CA SER A 193 2.14 12.47 20.61
C SER A 193 2.33 13.98 20.38
N ARG A 194 3.05 14.41 19.33
CA ARG A 194 3.28 15.84 19.02
C ARG A 194 2.11 16.53 18.33
N LEU A 195 1.15 15.80 17.77
CA LEU A 195 -0.04 16.41 17.17
C LEU A 195 -0.82 17.17 18.26
N ASN A 196 -1.11 18.46 18.02
CA ASN A 196 -1.86 19.30 18.94
C ASN A 196 -3.34 18.86 19.00
N ASP A 197 -3.96 18.63 17.85
CA ASP A 197 -5.31 18.11 17.66
C ASP A 197 -5.22 16.86 16.78
N LYS A 198 -5.32 15.68 17.39
CA LYS A 198 -5.19 14.39 16.69
C LYS A 198 -6.26 14.14 15.61
N ARG A 199 -7.38 14.88 15.65
CA ARG A 199 -8.46 14.79 14.66
C ARG A 199 -8.18 15.65 13.43
N ARG A 200 -7.50 16.79 13.59
CA ARG A 200 -7.31 17.79 12.52
C ARG A 200 -5.89 17.87 12.00
N ASP A 201 -4.90 17.67 12.87
CA ASP A 201 -3.50 17.74 12.49
C ASP A 201 -3.11 16.56 11.63
N ARG A 202 -2.10 16.78 10.80
CA ARG A 202 -1.82 15.93 9.64
C ARG A 202 -0.48 15.23 9.74
N ILE A 203 -0.39 14.06 9.12
CA ILE A 203 0.87 13.32 8.96
C ILE A 203 1.05 12.97 7.48
N VAL A 204 2.23 13.27 6.96
CA VAL A 204 2.71 12.78 5.67
C VAL A 204 3.91 11.88 5.91
N SER A 205 3.88 10.68 5.37
CA SER A 205 5.08 9.86 5.19
C SER A 205 5.39 9.79 3.70
N ILE A 206 6.62 10.14 3.32
CA ILE A 206 7.09 10.10 1.94
C ILE A 206 8.43 9.39 1.93
N GLN A 207 8.48 8.22 1.29
CA GLN A 207 9.68 7.39 1.33
C GLN A 207 9.73 6.41 0.17
N GLN A 208 10.86 5.75 0.00
CA GLN A 208 10.91 4.53 -0.79
C GLN A 208 10.68 3.31 0.12
N ARG A 209 10.13 2.23 -0.43
CA ARG A 209 10.08 0.96 0.29
C ARG A 209 11.47 0.32 0.34
N LEU A 210 11.78 -0.33 1.45
CA LEU A 210 13.10 -0.90 1.71
C LEU A 210 13.06 -2.36 2.16
N HIS A 211 11.97 -2.78 2.81
CA HIS A 211 11.82 -4.11 3.38
C HIS A 211 10.34 -4.48 3.50
N PRO A 212 9.94 -5.76 3.40
CA PRO A 212 8.53 -6.17 3.55
C PRO A 212 7.91 -5.70 4.87
N ASP A 213 8.70 -5.79 5.94
CA ASP A 213 8.37 -5.37 7.30
C ASP A 213 8.83 -3.91 7.65
N ASP A 214 9.09 -3.05 6.65
CA ASP A 214 9.55 -1.68 6.88
C ASP A 214 8.52 -0.76 7.56
N PHE A 215 8.94 0.49 7.85
CA PHE A 215 8.06 1.49 8.45
C PHE A 215 6.82 1.81 7.58
N SER A 216 6.90 1.68 6.26
CA SER A 216 5.73 1.90 5.39
C SER A 216 4.71 0.79 5.57
N ALA A 217 5.17 -0.47 5.63
CA ALA A 217 4.29 -1.60 5.89
C ALA A 217 3.54 -1.42 7.21
N TYR A 218 4.24 -0.97 8.26
CA TYR A 218 3.62 -0.64 9.53
C TYR A 218 2.53 0.43 9.45
N LEU A 219 2.73 1.47 8.62
CA LEU A 219 1.71 2.51 8.42
C LEU A 219 0.50 2.01 7.64
N LEU A 220 0.71 1.12 6.66
CA LEU A 220 -0.35 0.50 5.87
C LEU A 220 -1.24 -0.38 6.74
N GLU A 221 -0.66 -1.17 7.66
CA GLU A 221 -1.41 -2.02 8.59
C GLU A 221 -2.35 -1.25 9.52
N LYS A 222 -2.06 0.03 9.79
CA LYS A 222 -2.92 0.86 10.66
C LYS A 222 -4.23 1.30 9.99
N GLU A 223 -4.47 0.96 8.72
CA GLU A 223 -5.69 1.26 7.91
C GLU A 223 -6.18 2.72 7.99
N ARG A 224 -5.27 3.66 8.24
CA ARG A 224 -5.58 5.09 8.42
C ARG A 224 -4.94 5.98 7.38
N PHE A 225 -3.95 5.48 6.64
CA PHE A 225 -3.19 6.25 5.67
C PHE A 225 -3.74 6.00 4.28
N GLU A 226 -4.11 7.07 3.59
CA GLU A 226 -4.25 7.02 2.14
C GLU A 226 -2.86 6.81 1.53
N HIS A 227 -2.73 5.88 0.57
CA HIS A 227 -1.45 5.53 -0.03
C HIS A 227 -1.42 5.91 -1.52
N LEU A 228 -0.52 6.82 -1.86
CA LEU A 228 -0.11 7.06 -3.24
C LEU A 228 1.16 6.25 -3.52
N CYS A 229 1.01 5.11 -4.18
CA CYS A 229 2.11 4.28 -4.64
C CYS A 229 2.47 4.64 -6.09
N LEU A 230 3.73 4.96 -6.37
CA LEU A 230 4.23 5.35 -7.69
C LEU A 230 5.41 4.45 -8.09
N PRO A 231 5.14 3.24 -8.59
CA PRO A 231 6.18 2.33 -9.07
C PRO A 231 6.79 2.86 -10.38
N SER A 232 8.08 2.59 -10.58
CA SER A 232 8.83 3.07 -11.75
C SER A 232 8.29 2.49 -13.05
N ILE A 233 7.74 1.28 -13.00
CA ILE A 233 7.02 0.60 -14.08
C ILE A 233 5.65 0.21 -13.52
N ALA A 234 4.55 0.55 -14.19
CA ALA A 234 3.24 0.13 -13.71
C ALA A 234 3.11 -1.39 -13.82
N GLU A 235 2.76 -2.07 -12.73
CA GLU A 235 2.47 -3.52 -12.73
C GLU A 235 0.99 -3.80 -12.99
N LEU A 236 0.12 -2.83 -12.69
CA LEU A 236 -1.33 -2.90 -12.79
C LEU A 236 -1.84 -1.64 -13.50
N PRO A 237 -3.09 -1.65 -13.99
CA PRO A 237 -3.77 -0.41 -14.35
C PRO A 237 -3.85 0.52 -13.13
N GLU A 238 -3.46 1.78 -13.30
CA GLU A 238 -3.49 2.79 -12.25
C GLU A 238 -4.29 4.01 -12.72
N GLU A 239 -5.21 4.47 -11.88
CA GLU A 239 -5.92 5.74 -12.05
C GLU A 239 -5.50 6.68 -10.91
N ILE A 240 -4.61 7.62 -11.23
CA ILE A 240 -4.02 8.52 -10.23
C ILE A 240 -4.67 9.91 -10.36
N PRO A 241 -5.38 10.40 -9.32
CA PRO A 241 -6.00 11.72 -9.36
C PRO A 241 -5.00 12.86 -9.54
N LEU A 242 -5.36 13.83 -10.39
CA LEU A 242 -4.64 15.09 -10.62
C LEU A 242 -5.55 16.28 -10.26
N TYR A 243 -5.03 17.50 -10.44
CA TYR A 243 -5.82 18.72 -10.24
C TYR A 243 -7.02 18.80 -11.21
N SER A 244 -8.06 19.52 -10.78
CA SER A 244 -9.24 19.85 -11.59
C SER A 244 -10.00 18.62 -12.13
N GLY A 245 -9.98 17.51 -11.39
CA GLY A 245 -10.70 16.28 -11.74
C GLY A 245 -10.08 15.48 -12.88
N LYS A 246 -8.86 15.84 -13.31
CA LYS A 246 -8.10 15.02 -14.26
C LYS A 246 -7.56 13.77 -13.56
N VAL A 247 -7.27 12.74 -14.35
CA VAL A 247 -6.70 11.48 -13.88
C VAL A 247 -5.52 11.13 -14.79
N LEU A 248 -4.40 10.73 -14.19
CA LEU A 248 -3.29 10.08 -14.88
C LEU A 248 -3.62 8.59 -14.95
N ILE A 249 -3.81 8.09 -16.17
CA ILE A 249 -4.03 6.67 -16.43
C ILE A 249 -2.69 6.05 -16.81
N ARG A 250 -2.30 4.99 -16.09
CA ARG A 250 -1.15 4.14 -16.45
C ARG A 250 -1.63 2.72 -16.68
N ARG A 251 -1.09 2.08 -17.70
CA ARG A 251 -1.30 0.67 -18.02
C ARG A 251 -0.09 -0.15 -17.58
N PRO A 252 -0.24 -1.47 -17.35
CA PRO A 252 0.91 -2.33 -17.12
C PRO A 252 2.02 -2.11 -18.16
N GLY A 253 3.25 -1.90 -17.70
CA GLY A 253 4.42 -1.57 -18.52
C GLY A 253 4.70 -0.07 -18.67
N ASP A 254 3.77 0.83 -18.34
CA ASP A 254 4.00 2.28 -18.47
C ASP A 254 5.05 2.77 -17.47
N LEU A 255 6.05 3.50 -17.99
CA LEU A 255 7.13 4.08 -17.19
C LEU A 255 6.66 5.33 -16.44
N LEU A 256 7.09 5.49 -15.19
CA LEU A 256 6.73 6.65 -14.36
C LEU A 256 7.34 7.96 -14.91
N ASN A 257 8.58 7.87 -15.41
CA ASN A 257 9.31 9.01 -15.97
C ASN A 257 10.22 8.58 -17.13
N PRO A 258 9.67 8.32 -18.33
CA PRO A 258 10.42 7.79 -19.47
C PRO A 258 11.52 8.73 -19.97
N GLU A 259 11.40 10.04 -19.76
CA GLU A 259 12.44 11.02 -20.14
C GLU A 259 13.71 10.88 -19.28
N ARG A 260 13.56 10.48 -18.02
CA ARG A 260 14.66 10.41 -17.05
C ARG A 260 15.20 8.98 -16.89
N GLU A 261 14.29 8.02 -16.84
CA GLU A 261 14.57 6.60 -16.63
C GLU A 261 13.79 5.79 -17.68
N PRO A 262 14.25 5.79 -18.95
CA PRO A 262 13.68 4.92 -19.98
C PRO A 262 13.93 3.44 -19.65
N GLN A 263 13.26 2.54 -20.38
CA GLN A 263 13.23 1.10 -20.09
C GLN A 263 14.64 0.48 -19.97
N ASP A 264 15.55 0.82 -20.89
CA ASP A 264 16.93 0.35 -20.89
C ASP A 264 17.73 0.81 -19.66
N VAL A 265 17.47 2.03 -19.18
CA VAL A 265 18.07 2.54 -17.93
C VAL A 265 17.51 1.80 -16.72
N LEU A 266 16.20 1.54 -16.67
CA LEU A 266 15.58 0.76 -15.59
C LEU A 266 16.07 -0.69 -15.57
N ASP A 267 16.27 -1.29 -16.74
CA ASP A 267 16.86 -2.63 -16.88
C ASP A 267 18.31 -2.66 -16.38
N GLN A 268 19.11 -1.65 -16.73
CA GLN A 268 20.47 -1.53 -16.21
C GLN A 268 20.51 -1.33 -14.70
N ILE A 269 19.66 -0.44 -14.16
CA ILE A 269 19.54 -0.23 -12.71
C ILE A 269 19.17 -1.55 -12.03
N ARG A 270 18.19 -2.28 -12.57
CA ARG A 270 17.77 -3.58 -12.06
C ARG A 270 18.92 -4.59 -12.04
N ALA A 271 19.76 -4.61 -13.08
CA ALA A 271 20.94 -5.47 -13.13
C ALA A 271 22.02 -5.05 -12.10
N ASP A 272 22.22 -3.74 -11.90
CA ASP A 272 23.28 -3.21 -11.03
C ASP A 272 22.98 -3.37 -9.54
N ILE A 273 21.75 -3.09 -9.11
CA ILE A 273 21.37 -3.13 -7.68
C ILE A 273 20.77 -4.47 -7.25
N GLY A 274 20.50 -5.36 -8.21
CA GLY A 274 19.82 -6.63 -8.00
C GLY A 274 18.29 -6.50 -8.00
N ARG A 275 17.60 -7.62 -8.28
CA ARG A 275 16.14 -7.65 -8.46
C ARG A 275 15.42 -7.31 -7.16
N SER A 276 15.86 -7.82 -6.02
CA SER A 276 15.24 -7.52 -4.71
C SER A 276 15.28 -6.03 -4.38
N ALA A 277 16.44 -5.38 -4.51
CA ALA A 277 16.56 -3.95 -4.23
C ALA A 277 15.77 -3.08 -5.23
N PHE A 278 15.72 -3.50 -6.50
CA PHE A 278 14.88 -2.85 -7.51
C PHE A 278 13.38 -2.99 -7.19
N GLN A 279 12.93 -4.20 -6.84
CA GLN A 279 11.54 -4.45 -6.49
C GLN A 279 11.12 -3.63 -5.25
N ALA A 280 11.97 -3.55 -4.24
CA ALA A 280 11.76 -2.70 -3.08
C ALA A 280 11.74 -1.21 -3.45
N GLN A 281 12.86 -0.68 -3.97
CA GLN A 281 13.08 0.75 -4.06
C GLN A 281 12.46 1.41 -5.29
N TYR A 282 12.28 0.68 -6.39
CA TYR A 282 11.75 1.20 -7.65
C TYR A 282 10.31 0.78 -7.90
N GLN A 283 9.94 -0.48 -7.59
CA GLN A 283 8.57 -0.97 -7.72
C GLN A 283 7.72 -0.76 -6.46
N GLN A 284 8.31 -0.30 -5.36
CA GLN A 284 7.62 -0.08 -4.08
C GLN A 284 6.96 -1.36 -3.51
N ASN A 285 7.53 -2.52 -3.84
CA ASN A 285 6.96 -3.82 -3.54
C ASN A 285 8.02 -4.79 -2.99
N PRO A 286 8.64 -4.49 -1.84
CA PRO A 286 9.75 -5.31 -1.32
C PRO A 286 9.31 -6.76 -1.07
N SER A 287 10.20 -7.71 -1.36
CA SER A 287 10.13 -9.14 -1.02
C SER A 287 11.43 -9.57 -0.31
N GLU A 288 11.40 -10.55 0.62
CA GLU A 288 12.61 -10.96 1.37
C GLU A 288 13.58 -11.81 0.51
N SER A 289 13.11 -12.36 -0.61
CA SER A 289 13.96 -12.95 -1.66
C SER A 289 13.44 -12.68 -3.07
N GLU A 290 14.32 -13.00 -4.02
CA GLU A 290 13.99 -13.20 -5.43
C GLU A 290 13.22 -14.52 -5.60
N SER A 291 11.92 -14.54 -5.28
CA SER A 291 11.09 -15.70 -5.63
C SER A 291 11.02 -15.84 -7.16
N GLU A 292 11.53 -16.96 -7.69
CA GLU A 292 11.44 -17.34 -9.11
C GLU A 292 10.13 -18.08 -9.43
N PHE A 293 9.25 -18.30 -8.46
CA PHE A 293 8.13 -19.24 -8.63
C PHE A 293 6.95 -18.65 -9.42
N LEU A 294 6.54 -17.41 -9.11
CA LEU A 294 5.46 -16.70 -9.78
C LEU A 294 5.87 -15.25 -10.07
N ALA A 295 5.52 -14.78 -11.26
CA ALA A 295 5.59 -13.38 -11.65
C ALA A 295 4.18 -12.79 -11.81
N MET A 296 4.07 -11.46 -11.92
CA MET A 296 2.78 -10.79 -12.11
C MET A 296 2.06 -11.28 -13.38
N GLU A 297 2.82 -11.59 -14.44
CA GLU A 297 2.32 -12.15 -15.70
C GLU A 297 1.76 -13.58 -15.60
N ASP A 298 2.11 -14.32 -14.54
CA ASP A 298 1.58 -15.65 -14.27
C ASP A 298 0.18 -15.61 -13.65
N LEU A 299 -0.25 -14.45 -13.13
CA LEU A 299 -1.54 -14.29 -12.45
C LEU A 299 -2.65 -13.97 -13.45
N HIS A 300 -3.77 -14.69 -13.34
CA HIS A 300 -4.95 -14.43 -14.15
C HIS A 300 -5.88 -13.48 -13.40
N LEU A 301 -5.96 -12.25 -13.88
CA LEU A 301 -6.65 -11.15 -13.21
C LEU A 301 -7.93 -10.76 -13.95
N VAL A 302 -8.94 -10.31 -13.19
CA VAL A 302 -10.15 -9.67 -13.73
C VAL A 302 -10.42 -8.37 -12.98
N ASP A 303 -11.05 -7.38 -13.63
CA ASP A 303 -11.34 -6.11 -12.97
C ASP A 303 -12.36 -6.29 -11.85
N ALA A 304 -13.47 -6.98 -12.14
CA ALA A 304 -14.53 -7.27 -11.17
C ALA A 304 -14.95 -8.75 -11.25
N LEU A 305 -15.48 -9.26 -10.14
CA LEU A 305 -16.06 -10.60 -10.10
C LEU A 305 -17.33 -10.69 -10.96
N PRO A 306 -17.55 -11.81 -11.65
CA PRO A 306 -18.85 -12.16 -12.23
C PRO A 306 -19.99 -12.14 -11.20
N ASP A 307 -21.23 -12.09 -11.69
CA ASP A 307 -22.42 -12.19 -10.85
C ASP A 307 -22.39 -13.44 -9.98
N ASN A 308 -22.83 -13.29 -8.72
CA ASN A 308 -22.67 -14.35 -7.73
C ASN A 308 -23.36 -15.67 -8.12
N GLU A 309 -24.41 -15.61 -8.95
CA GLU A 309 -25.15 -16.77 -9.47
C GLU A 309 -24.30 -17.68 -10.36
N LYS A 310 -23.23 -17.15 -10.97
CA LYS A 310 -22.29 -17.92 -11.78
C LYS A 310 -21.43 -18.89 -10.97
N PHE A 311 -21.36 -18.71 -9.65
CA PHE A 311 -20.61 -19.59 -8.77
C PHE A 311 -21.48 -20.71 -8.21
N VAL A 312 -21.33 -21.90 -8.79
CA VAL A 312 -22.17 -23.07 -8.44
C VAL A 312 -21.64 -23.88 -7.26
N ARG A 313 -20.38 -23.67 -6.87
CA ARG A 313 -19.75 -24.25 -5.67
C ARG A 313 -18.90 -23.20 -4.99
N ARG A 314 -18.85 -23.26 -3.66
CA ARG A 314 -18.02 -22.35 -2.87
C ARG A 314 -17.31 -23.08 -1.74
N VAL A 315 -16.02 -22.78 -1.60
CA VAL A 315 -15.14 -23.37 -0.59
C VAL A 315 -14.45 -22.25 0.17
N GLN A 316 -14.35 -22.39 1.48
CA GLN A 316 -13.48 -21.56 2.29
C GLN A 316 -12.28 -22.35 2.76
N SER A 317 -11.12 -21.70 2.80
CA SER A 317 -9.90 -22.25 3.36
C SER A 317 -9.38 -21.32 4.43
N TRP A 318 -9.27 -21.85 5.64
CA TRP A 318 -8.84 -21.10 6.81
C TRP A 318 -7.48 -21.61 7.30
N ASP A 319 -6.58 -20.65 7.46
CA ASP A 319 -5.36 -20.79 8.24
C ASP A 319 -5.55 -20.07 9.59
N THR A 320 -5.24 -20.77 10.69
CA THR A 320 -5.64 -20.36 12.04
C THR A 320 -4.43 -20.24 12.97
N ALA A 321 -4.19 -19.04 13.48
CA ALA A 321 -3.04 -18.70 14.29
C ALA A 321 -3.23 -19.01 15.79
N ALA A 322 -2.30 -19.72 16.43
CA ALA A 322 -2.52 -20.38 17.73
C ALA A 322 -2.27 -19.56 19.02
N LYS A 323 -2.09 -18.23 18.95
CA LYS A 323 -1.67 -17.42 20.13
C LYS A 323 -2.73 -16.40 20.55
N ASP A 324 -3.05 -16.35 21.84
CA ASP A 324 -3.86 -15.30 22.46
C ASP A 324 -3.00 -14.05 22.79
N GLY A 325 -3.51 -12.84 22.47
CA GLY A 325 -2.94 -11.55 22.88
C GLY A 325 -2.79 -10.51 21.75
N PRO A 326 -2.41 -9.25 22.04
CA PRO A 326 -2.28 -8.17 21.04
C PRO A 326 -1.15 -8.37 20.01
N ARG A 327 -0.32 -9.41 20.19
CA ARG A 327 0.69 -9.91 19.25
C ARG A 327 0.29 -11.25 18.62
N CYS A 328 -1.01 -11.59 18.57
CA CYS A 328 -1.47 -12.80 17.91
C CYS A 328 -1.09 -12.78 16.41
N ASP A 329 -0.70 -13.95 15.89
CA ASP A 329 -0.44 -14.13 14.46
C ASP A 329 -1.78 -13.96 13.69
N TYR A 330 -1.72 -13.61 12.40
CA TYR A 330 -2.95 -13.36 11.63
C TYR A 330 -3.72 -14.68 11.43
N SER A 331 -5.05 -14.64 11.55
CA SER A 331 -5.90 -15.70 11.02
C SER A 331 -6.41 -15.28 9.65
N VAL A 332 -6.29 -16.17 8.66
CA VAL A 332 -6.67 -15.90 7.28
C VAL A 332 -7.79 -16.84 6.82
N GLY A 333 -8.79 -16.27 6.16
CA GLY A 333 -9.83 -17.01 5.46
C GLY A 333 -9.92 -16.58 4.00
N LEU A 334 -9.70 -17.51 3.08
CA LEU A 334 -9.91 -17.31 1.65
C LEU A 334 -11.23 -17.96 1.22
N THR A 335 -12.05 -17.24 0.46
CA THR A 335 -13.30 -17.75 -0.11
C THR A 335 -13.17 -17.91 -1.61
N PHE A 336 -13.44 -19.11 -2.13
CA PHE A 336 -13.35 -19.43 -3.55
C PHE A 336 -14.71 -19.81 -4.12
N GLY A 337 -14.96 -19.44 -5.37
CA GLY A 337 -16.16 -19.79 -6.15
C GLY A 337 -15.81 -20.51 -7.44
N TRP A 338 -16.52 -21.60 -7.76
CA TRP A 338 -16.34 -22.34 -9.00
C TRP A 338 -17.25 -21.80 -10.11
N HIS A 339 -16.63 -21.31 -11.18
CA HIS A 339 -17.33 -20.84 -12.38
C HIS A 339 -17.44 -21.99 -13.39
N CYS A 340 -18.60 -22.64 -13.46
CA CYS A 340 -18.77 -23.87 -14.25
C CYS A 340 -18.59 -23.68 -15.75
N GLU A 341 -18.97 -22.51 -16.29
CA GLU A 341 -18.85 -22.21 -17.73
C GLU A 341 -17.40 -21.99 -18.16
N GLU A 342 -16.53 -21.54 -17.24
CA GLU A 342 -15.13 -21.26 -17.54
C GLU A 342 -14.18 -22.37 -17.06
N ASP A 343 -14.69 -23.29 -16.24
CA ASP A 343 -13.90 -24.35 -15.61
C ASP A 343 -12.72 -23.78 -14.78
N ARG A 344 -13.01 -22.73 -13.99
CA ARG A 344 -12.05 -21.97 -13.19
C ARG A 344 -12.57 -21.64 -11.79
N TRP A 345 -11.64 -21.47 -10.86
CA TRP A 345 -11.89 -20.98 -9.51
C TRP A 345 -11.61 -19.47 -9.42
N TYR A 346 -12.52 -18.75 -8.80
CA TYR A 346 -12.41 -17.32 -8.54
C TYR A 346 -12.17 -17.09 -7.05
N LEU A 347 -11.20 -16.24 -6.70
CA LEU A 347 -11.01 -15.76 -5.33
C LEU A 347 -12.05 -14.67 -5.03
N LEU A 348 -13.07 -15.00 -4.25
CA LEU A 348 -14.22 -14.13 -3.98
C LEU A 348 -13.96 -13.14 -2.85
N ASP A 349 -13.24 -13.58 -1.81
CA ASP A 349 -12.95 -12.75 -0.63
C ASP A 349 -11.72 -13.24 0.12
N VAL A 350 -11.03 -12.29 0.77
CA VAL A 350 -9.89 -12.54 1.65
C VAL A 350 -10.10 -11.80 2.96
N ILE A 351 -10.07 -12.54 4.05
CA ILE A 351 -10.15 -12.00 5.40
C ILE A 351 -8.85 -12.30 6.09
N ARG A 352 -8.15 -11.26 6.53
CA ARG A 352 -6.91 -11.36 7.29
C ARG A 352 -7.02 -10.50 8.53
N ARG A 353 -7.14 -11.12 9.69
CA ARG A 353 -7.36 -10.40 10.95
C ARG A 353 -6.69 -11.11 12.12
N ARG A 354 -6.17 -10.31 13.05
CA ARG A 354 -5.79 -10.75 14.39
C ARG A 354 -7.06 -10.91 15.22
N MET A 355 -7.39 -12.15 15.59
CA MET A 355 -8.63 -12.52 16.25
C MET A 355 -8.34 -13.48 17.38
N ASP A 356 -9.03 -13.31 18.51
CA ASP A 356 -9.06 -14.35 19.53
C ASP A 356 -9.92 -15.54 19.08
N TYR A 357 -9.89 -16.63 19.85
CA TYR A 357 -10.66 -17.85 19.54
C TYR A 357 -12.16 -17.60 19.34
N THR A 358 -12.76 -16.73 20.15
CA THR A 358 -14.21 -16.47 20.11
C THR A 358 -14.58 -15.66 18.87
N GLU A 359 -13.78 -14.63 18.56
CA GLU A 359 -13.93 -13.80 17.36
C GLU A 359 -13.70 -14.60 16.08
N LEU A 360 -12.68 -15.46 16.05
CA LEU A 360 -12.39 -16.34 14.91
C LEU A 360 -13.57 -17.28 14.63
N LYS A 361 -14.09 -17.94 15.68
CA LYS A 361 -15.25 -18.83 15.55
C LYS A 361 -16.48 -18.12 14.99
N ALA A 362 -16.79 -16.93 15.53
CA ALA A 362 -17.91 -16.12 15.07
C ALA A 362 -17.72 -15.67 13.62
N THR A 363 -16.48 -15.30 13.25
CA THR A 363 -16.11 -14.88 11.90
C THR A 363 -16.26 -16.02 10.89
N ILE A 364 -15.71 -17.21 11.14
CA ILE A 364 -15.87 -18.37 10.25
C ILE A 364 -17.36 -18.65 9.95
N ARG A 365 -18.22 -18.63 10.98
CA ARG A 365 -19.67 -18.83 10.80
C ARG A 365 -20.32 -17.73 9.98
N ARG A 366 -19.98 -16.46 10.27
CA ARG A 366 -20.52 -15.29 9.57
C ARG A 366 -20.19 -15.36 8.09
N GLU A 367 -18.94 -15.64 7.76
CA GLU A 367 -18.48 -15.64 6.37
C GLU A 367 -19.00 -16.85 5.60
N ARG A 368 -19.06 -18.02 6.23
CA ARG A 368 -19.74 -19.18 5.62
C ARG A 368 -21.18 -18.85 5.25
N LYS A 369 -21.92 -18.18 6.13
CA LYS A 369 -23.32 -17.80 5.90
C LYS A 369 -23.42 -16.73 4.82
N ARG A 370 -22.57 -15.69 4.88
CA ARG A 370 -22.52 -14.59 3.91
C ARG A 370 -22.32 -15.11 2.49
N TRP A 371 -21.41 -16.06 2.32
CA TRP A 371 -21.03 -16.58 1.02
C TRP A 371 -21.74 -17.88 0.64
N TYR A 372 -22.63 -18.44 1.47
CA TYR A 372 -23.29 -19.74 1.20
C TYR A 372 -22.28 -20.85 0.86
N VAL A 373 -21.28 -21.01 1.72
CA VAL A 373 -20.14 -21.91 1.48
C VAL A 373 -20.49 -23.37 1.78
N ASP A 374 -20.18 -24.25 0.84
CA ASP A 374 -20.48 -25.68 0.91
C ASP A 374 -19.48 -26.46 1.78
N ARG A 375 -18.21 -26.03 1.76
CA ARG A 375 -17.09 -26.65 2.47
C ARG A 375 -16.20 -25.61 3.10
N VAL A 376 -15.85 -25.82 4.36
CA VAL A 376 -14.90 -24.99 5.11
C VAL A 376 -13.73 -25.87 5.50
N LEU A 377 -12.58 -25.63 4.89
CA LEU A 377 -11.32 -26.27 5.18
C LEU A 377 -10.66 -25.53 6.34
N ILE A 378 -10.26 -26.26 7.38
CA ILE A 378 -9.54 -25.73 8.53
C ILE A 378 -8.30 -26.60 8.74
N GLU A 379 -7.14 -25.96 8.85
CA GLU A 379 -5.90 -26.66 9.17
C GLU A 379 -6.06 -27.43 10.50
N ALA A 380 -5.60 -28.67 10.57
CA ALA A 380 -5.66 -29.51 11.76
C ALA A 380 -4.58 -29.15 12.81
N SER A 381 -4.42 -27.86 13.12
CA SER A 381 -3.55 -27.35 14.18
C SER A 381 -4.20 -27.51 15.57
N ALA A 382 -3.51 -27.14 16.66
CA ALA A 382 -4.08 -27.23 18.01
C ALA A 382 -5.41 -26.45 18.13
N MET A 383 -5.46 -25.21 17.63
CA MET A 383 -6.70 -24.44 17.59
C MET A 383 -7.68 -24.95 16.54
N GLY A 384 -7.20 -25.31 15.35
CA GLY A 384 -8.06 -25.82 14.28
C GLY A 384 -8.81 -27.08 14.70
N ASN A 385 -8.17 -27.98 15.43
CA ASN A 385 -8.82 -29.17 16.00
C ASN A 385 -9.91 -28.83 17.02
N ALA A 386 -9.69 -27.82 17.87
CA ALA A 386 -10.71 -27.34 18.81
C ALA A 386 -11.93 -26.78 18.07
N LEU A 387 -11.71 -25.93 17.06
CA LEU A 387 -12.78 -25.39 16.21
C LEU A 387 -13.54 -26.50 15.49
N LEU A 388 -12.82 -27.46 14.89
CA LEU A 388 -13.40 -28.59 14.17
C LEU A 388 -14.26 -29.47 15.10
N GLN A 389 -13.84 -29.70 16.34
CA GLN A 389 -14.60 -30.49 17.31
C GLN A 389 -15.94 -29.81 17.65
N GLU A 390 -15.94 -28.49 17.81
CA GLU A 390 -17.17 -27.72 18.02
C GLU A 390 -18.06 -27.71 16.78
N PHE A 391 -17.52 -27.39 15.62
CA PHE A 391 -18.28 -27.28 14.38
C PHE A 391 -18.87 -28.61 13.90
N ARG A 392 -18.21 -29.74 14.17
CA ARG A 392 -18.76 -31.08 13.90
C ARG A 392 -20.07 -31.35 14.64
N ARG A 393 -20.27 -30.76 15.81
CA ARG A 393 -21.53 -30.89 16.57
C ARG A 393 -22.68 -30.11 15.94
N GLU A 394 -22.37 -29.09 15.13
CA GLU A 394 -23.36 -28.21 14.51
C GLU A 394 -23.80 -28.69 13.13
N THR A 395 -22.84 -29.01 12.26
CA THR A 395 -23.11 -29.39 10.87
C THR A 395 -22.09 -30.40 10.38
N ASN A 396 -22.54 -31.63 10.17
CA ASN A 396 -21.69 -32.71 9.70
C ASN A 396 -21.32 -32.53 8.21
N GLY A 397 -20.08 -32.87 7.84
CA GLY A 397 -19.62 -32.88 6.44
C GLY A 397 -19.33 -31.50 5.81
N VAL A 398 -19.54 -30.40 6.53
CA VAL A 398 -19.25 -29.04 6.06
C VAL A 398 -17.82 -28.63 6.41
N TYR A 399 -17.42 -28.84 7.66
CA TYR A 399 -16.11 -28.44 8.18
C TYR A 399 -15.15 -29.62 8.08
N LEU A 400 -14.09 -29.46 7.30
CA LEU A 400 -13.15 -30.53 6.97
C LEU A 400 -11.75 -30.20 7.53
N PRO A 401 -11.10 -31.17 8.20
CA PRO A 401 -9.70 -31.01 8.58
C PRO A 401 -8.80 -31.11 7.35
N VAL A 402 -7.77 -30.27 7.30
CA VAL A 402 -6.63 -30.47 6.39
C VAL A 402 -5.37 -30.71 7.21
N ASN A 403 -4.73 -31.85 6.97
CA ASN A 403 -3.47 -32.20 7.63
C ASN A 403 -2.30 -31.69 6.78
N VAL A 404 -1.45 -30.87 7.39
CA VAL A 404 -0.23 -30.35 6.79
C VAL A 404 0.94 -31.21 7.27
N VAL A 405 1.63 -31.88 6.35
CA VAL A 405 2.68 -32.87 6.67
C VAL A 405 4.02 -32.50 6.03
N THR A 406 4.02 -31.68 4.98
CA THR A 406 5.21 -31.27 4.23
C THR A 406 5.55 -29.81 4.50
N SER A 407 6.76 -29.39 4.11
CA SER A 407 7.17 -27.98 4.23
C SER A 407 6.25 -27.07 3.40
N LYS A 408 6.19 -25.78 3.77
CA LYS A 408 5.36 -24.79 3.05
C LYS A 408 5.76 -24.68 1.58
N LEU A 409 7.06 -24.69 1.30
CA LEU A 409 7.62 -24.69 -0.05
C LEU A 409 7.21 -25.92 -0.87
N ASP A 410 7.28 -27.12 -0.29
CA ASP A 410 6.87 -28.36 -0.96
C ASP A 410 5.37 -28.38 -1.29
N ARG A 411 4.56 -27.64 -0.54
CA ARG A 411 3.13 -27.44 -0.83
C ARG A 411 2.90 -26.42 -1.93
N PHE A 412 3.71 -25.37 -1.99
CA PHE A 412 3.51 -24.27 -2.93
C PHE A 412 3.93 -24.63 -4.36
N ILE A 413 5.13 -25.20 -4.53
CA ILE A 413 5.72 -25.48 -5.85
C ILE A 413 4.76 -26.27 -6.76
N PRO A 414 4.12 -27.37 -6.31
CA PRO A 414 3.21 -28.16 -7.15
C PRO A 414 1.96 -27.40 -7.63
N HIS A 415 1.63 -26.27 -7.01
CA HIS A 415 0.45 -25.47 -7.33
C HIS A 415 0.79 -24.24 -8.19
N THR A 416 2.07 -23.93 -8.41
CA THR A 416 2.48 -22.82 -9.28
C THR A 416 1.97 -23.02 -10.72
N ASP A 417 2.12 -24.23 -11.28
CA ASP A 417 1.59 -24.57 -12.61
C ASP A 417 0.07 -24.45 -12.69
N TRP A 418 -0.64 -24.80 -11.61
CA TRP A 418 -2.09 -24.67 -11.52
C TRP A 418 -2.52 -23.20 -11.57
N ILE A 419 -1.81 -22.32 -10.86
CA ILE A 419 -2.01 -20.87 -10.91
C ILE A 419 -1.71 -20.33 -12.31
N LYS A 420 -0.53 -20.66 -12.87
CA LYS A 420 -0.08 -20.25 -14.22
C LYS A 420 -1.04 -20.67 -15.32
N SER A 421 -1.66 -21.84 -15.20
CA SER A 421 -2.63 -22.37 -16.16
C SER A 421 -3.96 -21.61 -16.20
N GLY A 422 -4.18 -20.65 -15.29
CA GLY A 422 -5.39 -19.84 -15.22
C GLY A 422 -6.58 -20.53 -14.58
N LYS A 423 -6.33 -21.58 -13.78
CA LYS A 423 -7.36 -22.24 -12.98
C LYS A 423 -7.76 -21.43 -11.74
N LEU A 424 -6.95 -20.45 -11.34
CA LEU A 424 -7.27 -19.44 -10.33
C LEU A 424 -7.38 -18.07 -10.98
N VAL A 425 -8.49 -17.37 -10.73
CA VAL A 425 -8.75 -16.00 -11.19
C VAL A 425 -8.89 -15.09 -9.98
N ILE A 426 -8.24 -13.93 -10.03
CA ILE A 426 -8.16 -12.98 -8.91
C ILE A 426 -8.73 -11.61 -9.34
N PRO A 427 -9.74 -11.07 -8.63
CA PRO A 427 -10.28 -9.74 -8.90
C PRO A 427 -9.34 -8.63 -8.41
N THR A 428 -9.18 -7.58 -9.21
CA THR A 428 -8.29 -6.44 -8.90
C THR A 428 -8.99 -5.30 -8.15
N ASP A 429 -10.32 -5.18 -8.25
CA ASP A 429 -11.14 -4.15 -7.58
C ASP A 429 -11.29 -4.33 -6.06
N LYS A 430 -10.68 -5.36 -5.47
CA LYS A 430 -10.85 -5.69 -4.05
C LYS A 430 -9.80 -5.02 -3.16
N PRO A 431 -10.18 -4.53 -1.97
CA PRO A 431 -9.24 -3.85 -1.07
C PRO A 431 -8.10 -4.75 -0.58
N TRP A 432 -8.33 -6.06 -0.52
CA TRP A 432 -7.34 -7.07 -0.13
C TRP A 432 -6.44 -7.53 -1.29
N PHE A 433 -6.72 -7.14 -2.54
CA PHE A 433 -6.01 -7.63 -3.71
C PHE A 433 -4.52 -7.31 -3.64
N ASP A 434 -4.17 -6.07 -3.33
CA ASP A 434 -2.78 -5.63 -3.29
C ASP A 434 -2.01 -6.35 -2.16
N SER A 435 -2.61 -6.54 -0.98
CA SER A 435 -1.98 -7.33 0.09
C SER A 435 -1.83 -8.82 -0.26
N PHE A 436 -2.81 -9.40 -0.96
CA PHE A 436 -2.78 -10.81 -1.36
C PHE A 436 -1.75 -11.07 -2.45
N ARG A 437 -1.75 -10.28 -3.54
CA ARG A 437 -0.82 -10.45 -4.66
C ARG A 437 0.63 -10.29 -4.21
N ARG A 438 0.91 -9.33 -3.32
CA ARG A 438 2.26 -9.10 -2.82
C ARG A 438 2.78 -10.29 -2.03
N GLU A 439 1.95 -10.87 -1.16
CA GLU A 439 2.33 -12.06 -0.41
C GLU A 439 2.55 -13.27 -1.34
N LEU A 440 1.64 -13.48 -2.30
CA LEU A 440 1.72 -14.59 -3.26
C LEU A 440 2.98 -14.53 -4.14
N LEU A 441 3.34 -13.35 -4.64
CA LEU A 441 4.50 -13.16 -5.53
C LEU A 441 5.84 -13.13 -4.77
N ALA A 442 5.82 -12.87 -3.47
CA ALA A 442 7.02 -12.82 -2.64
C ALA A 442 7.29 -14.12 -1.88
N PHE A 443 6.34 -15.06 -1.81
CA PHE A 443 6.51 -16.37 -1.15
C PHE A 443 7.63 -17.20 -1.81
N PRO A 444 8.48 -17.92 -1.03
CA PRO A 444 8.38 -18.21 0.41
C PRO A 444 8.97 -17.14 1.34
N ASP A 445 9.45 -16.04 0.79
CA ASP A 445 10.29 -15.08 1.49
C ASP A 445 9.48 -13.85 1.90
N VAL A 446 8.46 -14.12 2.70
CA VAL A 446 7.56 -13.13 3.27
C VAL A 446 7.52 -13.33 4.78
N GLY A 447 7.57 -12.23 5.53
CA GLY A 447 7.41 -12.28 7.01
C GLY A 447 6.04 -12.79 7.46
N HIS A 448 5.08 -12.91 6.53
CA HIS A 448 3.77 -13.51 6.73
C HIS A 448 3.40 -14.36 5.52
N ASP A 449 2.99 -15.59 5.73
CA ASP A 449 2.64 -16.56 4.67
C ASP A 449 1.24 -17.17 4.86
N ASP A 450 0.45 -16.62 5.78
CA ASP A 450 -0.85 -17.15 6.19
C ASP A 450 -1.85 -17.19 5.00
N GLN A 451 -1.79 -16.23 4.06
CA GLN A 451 -2.65 -16.24 2.86
C GLN A 451 -2.19 -17.31 1.87
N VAL A 452 -0.89 -17.52 1.71
CA VAL A 452 -0.36 -18.57 0.84
C VAL A 452 -0.62 -19.96 1.43
N ASP A 453 -0.56 -20.11 2.74
CA ASP A 453 -0.91 -21.35 3.43
C ASP A 453 -2.40 -21.69 3.25
N ALA A 454 -3.29 -20.71 3.41
CA ALA A 454 -4.70 -20.90 3.12
C ALA A 454 -4.96 -21.24 1.63
N LEU A 455 -4.21 -20.65 0.69
CA LEU A 455 -4.33 -20.94 -0.74
C LEU A 455 -3.84 -22.35 -1.09
N THR A 456 -2.67 -22.75 -0.60
CA THR A 456 -2.11 -24.08 -0.86
C THR A 456 -2.94 -25.18 -0.22
N GLN A 457 -3.52 -24.93 0.96
CA GLN A 457 -4.52 -25.80 1.59
C GLN A 457 -5.72 -26.04 0.67
N PHE A 458 -6.25 -24.97 0.06
CA PHE A 458 -7.35 -25.07 -0.89
C PHE A 458 -6.95 -25.82 -2.16
N ALA A 459 -5.83 -25.43 -2.77
CA ALA A 459 -5.34 -26.01 -4.01
C ALA A 459 -5.08 -27.52 -3.87
N GLU A 460 -4.49 -27.97 -2.76
CA GLU A 460 -4.25 -29.38 -2.50
C GLU A 460 -5.55 -30.16 -2.29
N TYR A 461 -6.52 -29.57 -1.59
CA TYR A 461 -7.85 -30.18 -1.44
C TYR A 461 -8.54 -30.34 -2.81
N MET A 462 -8.48 -29.32 -3.66
CA MET A 462 -9.03 -29.39 -5.02
C MET A 462 -8.31 -30.41 -5.88
N ARG A 463 -6.97 -30.46 -5.86
CA ARG A 463 -6.18 -31.44 -6.62
C ARG A 463 -6.61 -32.89 -6.31
N ARG A 464 -6.95 -33.18 -5.06
CA ARG A 464 -7.36 -34.53 -4.62
C ARG A 464 -8.85 -34.82 -4.83
N SER A 465 -9.71 -33.82 -4.72
CA SER A 465 -11.15 -34.04 -4.53
C SER A 465 -12.07 -33.29 -5.50
N GLN A 466 -11.54 -32.41 -6.36
CA GLN A 466 -12.36 -31.53 -7.21
C GLN A 466 -13.39 -32.31 -8.04
N GLY A 467 -12.99 -33.36 -8.77
CA GLY A 467 -13.94 -34.15 -9.56
C GLY A 467 -15.09 -34.70 -8.71
N ALA A 468 -14.75 -35.40 -7.62
CA ALA A 468 -15.75 -35.95 -6.70
C ALA A 468 -16.63 -34.87 -6.04
N TYR A 469 -16.06 -33.69 -5.75
CA TYR A 469 -16.78 -32.58 -5.13
C TYR A 469 -17.74 -31.90 -6.11
N LEU A 470 -17.30 -31.63 -7.35
CA LEU A 470 -18.13 -31.06 -8.40
C LEU A 470 -19.27 -32.02 -8.81
N ASP A 471 -19.05 -33.33 -8.70
CA ASP A 471 -20.03 -34.40 -8.96
C ASP A 471 -21.11 -34.57 -7.86
N THR A 472 -21.04 -33.83 -6.76
CA THR A 472 -22.01 -33.94 -5.65
C THR A 472 -22.97 -32.77 -5.60
N ASP A 473 -24.24 -33.02 -5.31
CA ASP A 473 -25.25 -31.98 -5.13
C ASP A 473 -24.95 -31.05 -3.94
N PRO A 474 -25.01 -29.71 -4.10
CA PRO A 474 -24.73 -28.77 -3.01
C PRO A 474 -25.67 -28.92 -1.82
N ALA A 475 -26.95 -29.20 -2.08
CA ALA A 475 -27.98 -29.22 -1.06
C ALA A 475 -28.08 -30.57 -0.36
N THR A 476 -27.84 -31.66 -1.09
CA THR A 476 -28.09 -33.04 -0.63
C THR A 476 -26.83 -33.90 -0.50
N GLY A 477 -25.69 -33.46 -1.04
CA GLY A 477 -24.41 -34.18 -0.98
C GLY A 477 -24.38 -35.51 -1.76
N ARG A 478 -25.43 -35.84 -2.51
CA ARG A 478 -25.52 -37.07 -3.30
C ARG A 478 -24.69 -36.93 -4.58
N ARG A 479 -24.01 -38.01 -5.00
CA ARG A 479 -23.38 -38.09 -6.32
C ARG A 479 -24.45 -38.02 -7.40
N ILE A 480 -24.28 -37.09 -8.35
CA ILE A 480 -25.22 -36.85 -9.44
C ILE A 480 -24.75 -37.52 -10.76
N GLY A 481 -23.52 -38.07 -10.79
CA GLY A 481 -22.89 -38.63 -11.99
C GLY A 481 -21.88 -37.67 -12.62
N ASN A 482 -21.00 -38.19 -13.47
CA ASN A 482 -19.78 -37.52 -13.95
C ASN A 482 -20.06 -36.14 -14.58
N TYR A 483 -19.46 -35.09 -14.02
CA TYR A 483 -19.41 -33.75 -14.59
C TYR A 483 -18.66 -33.77 -15.94
N HIS A 484 -19.32 -33.29 -17.00
CA HIS A 484 -18.71 -33.09 -18.32
C HIS A 484 -18.80 -31.62 -18.69
N ALA A 485 -17.65 -30.95 -18.84
CA ALA A 485 -17.56 -29.52 -19.20
C ALA A 485 -18.31 -29.17 -20.50
N GLU A 486 -18.43 -30.14 -21.43
CA GLU A 486 -19.09 -29.95 -22.73
C GLU A 486 -20.63 -30.02 -22.68
N ARG A 487 -21.24 -30.38 -21.54
CA ARG A 487 -22.70 -30.47 -21.38
C ARG A 487 -23.15 -29.92 -20.02
N PRO A 488 -23.15 -28.58 -19.82
CA PRO A 488 -23.73 -27.98 -18.62
C PRO A 488 -25.21 -28.36 -18.48
N ARG A 489 -25.68 -28.60 -17.24
CA ARG A 489 -26.98 -29.22 -16.96
C ARG A 489 -28.15 -28.35 -17.44
N ARG A 490 -29.29 -29.00 -17.71
CA ARG A 490 -30.56 -28.34 -18.00
C ARG A 490 -31.13 -27.57 -16.80
N GLU A 491 -30.80 -28.01 -15.58
CA GLU A 491 -31.22 -27.41 -14.30
C GLU A 491 -30.38 -26.18 -13.92
N ASP A 492 -29.09 -26.18 -14.28
CA ASP A 492 -28.20 -25.02 -14.14
C ASP A 492 -28.62 -23.87 -15.10
N ARG A 493 -29.46 -24.15 -16.11
CA ARG A 493 -30.08 -23.15 -17.01
C ARG A 493 -31.43 -22.62 -16.52
N MET A 494 -32.01 -23.17 -15.46
CA MET A 494 -33.40 -22.89 -15.06
C MET A 494 -33.57 -22.26 -13.66
N ARG A 495 -32.48 -21.96 -12.95
CA ARG A 495 -32.55 -21.12 -11.74
C ARG A 495 -32.23 -19.69 -12.13
N PHE A 496 -33.29 -19.01 -12.56
CA PHE A 496 -33.36 -17.57 -12.78
C PHE A 496 -33.52 -16.82 -11.47
#